data_AF-A0A392NQ70-F1
#
_entry.id   AF-A0A392NQ70-F1
#
_cell.length_a   1.000
_cell.length_b   1.000
_cell.length_c   1.000
_cell.angle_alpha   90.00
_cell.angle_beta   90.00
_cell.angle_gamma   90.00
#
_symmetry.space_group_name_H-M   'P 1'
#
loop_
_entity.id
_entity.type
_entity.pdbx_description
1 polymer ?
#
loop_
_entity_poly.entity_id
_entity_poly.type
_entity_poly.pdbx_seq_one_letter_code
_entity_poly.pdbx_strand_id
1 'polypeptide(L)'
;YFHATVKRRGRRNSILALRVGDRWVESVPEVRAAIVDYFNAHFLERAINRPTLDGIVFQELSPDDVTVLSQAFCIEEIQEGEVVTMFNQFYATSTLSRSFSSYFITLIPKIDVPIGIGDFRPISLVGSLYKVVAKVPAGRLSTVMDKLISPNQ
;
A
#
# COMPACT_ATOMS: atom_id res chain seq x y z
N TYR A 1 27.20 -16.59 10.01
CA TYR A 1 26.38 -16.29 8.81
C TYR A 1 25.30 -15.23 9.07
N PHE A 2 24.32 -15.47 9.95
CA PHE A 2 23.20 -14.54 10.23
C PHE A 2 23.63 -13.10 10.59
N HIS A 3 24.57 -12.94 11.54
CA HIS A 3 25.07 -11.62 11.95
C HIS A 3 25.71 -10.83 10.80
N ALA A 4 26.39 -11.50 9.87
CA ALA A 4 27.00 -10.85 8.71
C ALA A 4 25.94 -10.33 7.73
N THR A 5 24.87 -11.11 7.52
CA THR A 5 23.72 -10.71 6.69
C THR A 5 22.99 -9.52 7.29
N VAL A 6 22.73 -9.52 8.60
CA VAL A 6 22.09 -8.39 9.29
C VAL A 6 22.95 -7.13 9.21
N LYS A 7 24.26 -7.21 9.49
CA LYS A 7 25.18 -6.07 9.36
C LYS A 7 25.25 -5.55 7.92
N ARG A 8 25.31 -6.43 6.92
CA ARG A 8 25.31 -6.05 5.50
C ARG A 8 24.02 -5.33 5.11
N ARG A 9 22.86 -5.84 5.55
CA ARG A 9 21.56 -5.19 5.32
C ARG A 9 21.46 -3.84 6.04
N GLY A 10 21.93 -3.75 7.28
CA GLY A 10 21.98 -2.49 8.03
C GLY A 10 22.76 -1.41 7.29
N ARG A 11 23.96 -1.76 6.78
CA ARG A 11 24.78 -0.83 5.96
C ARG A 11 24.14 -0.45 4.63
N ARG A 12 23.45 -1.39 3.97
CA ARG A 12 22.79 -1.13 2.67
C ARG A 12 21.55 -0.25 2.83
N ASN A 13 20.83 -0.42 3.93
CA ASN A 13 19.55 0.27 4.15
C ASN A 13 19.71 1.57 4.95
N SER A 14 20.91 1.87 5.47
CA SER A 14 21.18 3.14 6.14
C SER A 14 21.31 4.27 5.13
N ILE A 15 20.53 5.33 5.33
CA ILE A 15 20.64 6.58 4.57
C ILE A 15 21.55 7.51 5.37
N LEU A 16 22.81 7.63 4.93
CA LEU A 16 23.80 8.50 5.58
C LEU A 16 23.74 9.92 5.05
N ALA A 17 23.49 10.05 3.75
CA ALA A 17 23.35 11.32 3.06
C ALA A 17 22.30 11.18 1.96
N LEU A 18 21.66 12.29 1.63
CA LEU A 18 20.64 12.36 0.58
C LEU A 18 20.87 13.64 -0.23
N ARG A 19 20.86 13.54 -1.55
CA ARG A 19 20.90 14.71 -2.42
C ARG A 19 19.49 15.23 -2.66
N VAL A 20 19.26 16.50 -2.33
CA VAL A 20 18.01 17.23 -2.54
C VAL A 20 18.31 18.45 -3.40
N GLY A 21 17.95 18.37 -4.69
CA GLY A 21 18.41 19.35 -5.68
C GLY A 21 19.94 19.35 -5.79
N ASP A 22 20.55 20.50 -5.53
CA ASP A 22 22.01 20.68 -5.59
C ASP A 22 22.71 20.59 -4.23
N ARG A 23 21.96 20.27 -3.16
CA ARG A 23 22.51 20.18 -1.81
C ARG A 23 22.51 18.74 -1.29
N TRP A 24 23.55 18.40 -0.53
CA TRP A 24 23.59 17.21 0.30
C TRP A 24 23.02 17.50 1.69
N VAL A 25 22.14 16.64 2.16
CA VAL A 25 21.69 16.60 3.56
C VAL A 25 22.24 15.34 4.21
N GLU A 26 22.86 15.48 5.38
CA GLU A 26 23.64 14.41 6.02
C GLU A 26 23.20 14.15 7.47
N SER A 27 22.59 15.15 8.11
CA SER A 27 22.08 14.96 9.46
C SER A 27 20.76 14.18 9.44
N VAL A 28 20.56 13.31 10.43
CA VAL A 28 19.30 12.54 10.58
C VAL A 28 18.05 13.44 10.57
N PRO A 29 18.02 14.60 11.26
CA PRO A 29 16.87 15.50 11.21
C PRO A 29 16.61 16.05 9.80
N GLU A 30 17.64 16.46 9.07
CA GLU A 30 17.49 17.02 7.71
C GLU A 30 17.08 15.94 6.70
N VAL A 31 17.68 14.74 6.78
CA VAL A 31 17.28 13.60 5.94
C VAL A 31 15.81 13.26 6.19
N ARG A 32 15.38 13.23 7.46
CA ARG A 32 13.97 12.96 7.81
C ARG A 32 13.05 14.05 7.27
N ALA A 33 13.39 15.32 7.45
CA ALA A 33 12.61 16.45 6.94
C ALA A 33 12.48 16.39 5.41
N ALA A 34 13.60 16.19 4.70
CA ALA A 34 13.60 16.05 3.25
C ALA A 34 12.72 14.91 2.74
N ILE A 35 12.71 13.77 3.45
CA ILE A 35 11.85 12.63 3.11
C ILE A 35 10.37 12.99 3.27
N VAL A 36 10.01 13.61 4.41
CA VAL A 36 8.63 14.02 4.69
C VAL A 36 8.16 15.05 3.67
N ASP A 37 8.96 16.07 3.39
CA ASP A 37 8.63 17.13 2.43
C ASP A 37 8.44 16.56 1.03
N TYR A 38 9.33 15.67 0.60
CA TYR A 38 9.20 15.01 -0.70
C TYR A 38 7.89 14.24 -0.83
N PHE A 39 7.54 13.39 0.15
CA PHE A 39 6.32 12.60 0.05
C PHE A 39 5.06 13.43 0.25
N ASN A 40 5.09 14.45 1.12
CA ASN A 40 3.99 15.42 1.20
C ASN A 40 3.76 16.09 -0.16
N ALA A 41 4.82 16.62 -0.79
CA ALA A 41 4.72 17.23 -2.11
C ALA A 41 4.27 16.24 -3.19
N HIS A 42 4.69 14.98 -3.11
CA HIS A 42 4.36 13.94 -4.08
C HIS A 42 2.91 13.46 -3.97
N PHE A 43 2.37 13.36 -2.75
CA PHE A 43 1.00 12.92 -2.48
C PHE A 43 0.00 14.08 -2.38
N LEU A 44 0.45 15.32 -2.41
CA LEU A 44 -0.42 16.48 -2.52
C LEU A 44 -1.16 16.44 -3.86
N GLU A 45 -2.48 16.37 -3.78
CA GLU A 45 -3.34 16.46 -4.95
C GLU A 45 -3.18 17.83 -5.59
N ARG A 46 -2.69 17.84 -6.83
CA ARG A 46 -2.65 19.05 -7.65
C ARG A 46 -3.96 19.14 -8.39
N ALA A 47 -4.64 20.28 -8.28
CA ALA A 47 -5.81 20.62 -9.10
C ALA A 47 -5.37 20.79 -10.57
N ILE A 48 -5.16 19.67 -11.25
CA ILE A 48 -4.91 19.59 -12.69
C ILE A 48 -6.24 19.21 -13.31
N ASN A 49 -6.61 19.84 -14.43
CA ASN A 49 -7.74 19.39 -15.24
C ASN A 49 -7.44 17.96 -15.72
N ARG A 50 -7.94 16.97 -14.98
CA ARG A 50 -7.80 15.57 -15.33
C ARG A 50 -8.70 15.31 -16.55
N PRO A 51 -8.18 14.68 -17.62
CA PRO A 51 -9.04 14.27 -18.72
C PRO A 51 -10.17 13.39 -18.18
N THR A 52 -11.39 13.66 -18.60
CA THR A 52 -12.52 12.79 -18.29
C THR A 52 -12.44 11.56 -19.18
N LEU A 53 -12.93 10.43 -18.68
CA LEU A 53 -13.01 9.17 -19.43
C LEU A 53 -14.34 9.09 -20.21
N ASP A 54 -14.88 10.26 -20.59
CA ASP A 54 -16.18 10.34 -21.25
C ASP A 54 -16.13 9.65 -22.61
N GLY A 55 -17.16 8.85 -22.90
CA GLY A 55 -17.24 8.06 -24.13
C GLY A 55 -16.45 6.74 -24.12
N ILE A 56 -15.72 6.42 -23.04
CA ILE A 56 -15.13 5.09 -22.86
C ILE A 56 -16.18 4.17 -22.26
N VAL A 57 -16.50 3.08 -22.96
CA VAL A 57 -17.35 2.01 -22.44
C VAL A 57 -16.44 1.04 -21.68
N PHE A 58 -16.65 0.95 -20.37
CA PHE A 58 -15.96 -0.04 -19.53
C PHE A 58 -16.72 -1.37 -19.55
N GLN A 59 -15.97 -2.46 -19.38
CA GLN A 59 -16.59 -3.74 -19.07
C GLN A 59 -17.27 -3.64 -17.71
N GLU A 60 -18.51 -4.10 -17.64
CA GLU A 60 -19.30 -4.09 -16.42
C GLU A 60 -19.57 -5.52 -15.96
N LEU A 61 -19.64 -5.68 -14.64
CA LEU A 61 -20.03 -6.96 -14.04
C LEU A 61 -21.52 -7.20 -14.23
N SER A 62 -21.90 -8.48 -14.36
CA SER A 62 -23.30 -8.85 -14.35
C SER A 62 -23.93 -8.56 -12.97
N PRO A 63 -25.26 -8.38 -12.89
CA PRO A 63 -25.94 -8.23 -11.59
C PRO A 63 -25.68 -9.39 -10.62
N ASP A 64 -25.51 -10.60 -11.14
CA ASP A 64 -25.18 -11.79 -10.35
C ASP A 64 -23.77 -11.69 -9.76
N ASP A 65 -22.79 -11.25 -10.56
CA ASP A 65 -21.42 -11.01 -10.10
C ASP A 65 -21.39 -9.95 -8.98
N VAL A 66 -22.12 -8.84 -9.16
CA VAL A 66 -22.23 -7.78 -8.15
C VAL A 66 -22.85 -8.31 -6.84
N THR A 67 -23.87 -9.16 -6.96
CA THR A 67 -24.53 -9.79 -5.81
C THR A 67 -23.56 -10.67 -5.03
N VAL A 68 -22.78 -11.51 -5.72
CA VAL A 68 -21.76 -12.38 -5.11
C VAL A 68 -20.64 -11.58 -4.45
N LEU A 69 -20.22 -10.45 -5.04
CA LEU A 69 -19.19 -9.61 -4.42
C LEU A 69 -19.68 -8.90 -3.17
N SER A 70 -20.95 -8.49 -3.15
CA SER A 70 -21.54 -7.61 -2.13
C SER A 70 -22.24 -8.34 -0.98
N GLN A 71 -22.44 -9.65 -1.08
CA GLN A 71 -23.02 -10.46 0.00
C GLN A 71 -22.16 -10.43 1.29
N ALA A 72 -22.70 -10.85 2.43
CA ALA A 72 -21.90 -10.96 3.65
C ALA A 72 -20.77 -12.00 3.50
N PHE A 73 -19.64 -11.81 4.20
CA PHE A 73 -18.54 -12.79 4.23
C PHE A 73 -18.95 -14.02 5.02
N CYS A 74 -18.73 -15.21 4.46
CA CYS A 74 -18.96 -16.46 5.19
C CYS A 74 -17.72 -16.83 6.03
N ILE A 75 -17.91 -17.74 7.00
CA ILE A 75 -16.84 -18.14 7.92
C ILE A 75 -15.71 -18.84 7.15
N GLU A 76 -16.02 -19.54 6.05
CA GLU A 76 -15.02 -20.21 5.21
C GLU A 76 -14.07 -19.21 4.51
N GLU A 77 -14.54 -17.98 4.26
CA GLU A 77 -13.71 -16.91 3.70
C GLU A 77 -12.83 -16.22 4.75
N ILE A 78 -13.20 -16.33 6.03
CA ILE A 78 -12.54 -15.66 7.14
C ILE A 78 -11.65 -16.67 7.88
N GLN A 79 -10.38 -16.34 8.09
CA GLN A 79 -9.51 -17.20 8.91
C GLN A 79 -10.08 -17.33 10.33
N GLU A 80 -10.19 -18.57 10.85
CA GLU A 80 -10.78 -18.86 12.15
C GLU A 80 -10.11 -18.07 13.31
N GLY A 81 -10.90 -17.67 14.31
CA GLY A 81 -10.44 -17.02 15.54
C GLY A 81 -10.84 -15.55 15.68
N GLU A 82 -9.99 -14.72 16.30
CA GLU A 82 -10.25 -13.30 16.62
C GLU A 82 -10.60 -12.44 15.39
N VAL A 83 -10.26 -12.91 14.20
CA VAL A 83 -10.57 -12.26 12.91
C VAL A 83 -12.08 -12.29 12.62
N VAL A 84 -12.80 -13.34 13.00
CA VAL A 84 -14.27 -13.44 12.78
C VAL A 84 -15.01 -12.38 13.58
N THR A 85 -14.67 -12.23 14.86
CA THR A 85 -15.24 -11.18 15.73
C THR A 85 -15.00 -9.80 15.14
N MET A 86 -13.81 -9.58 14.59
CA MET A 86 -13.45 -8.32 13.94
C MET A 86 -14.31 -8.02 12.70
N PHE A 87 -14.53 -9.02 11.82
CA PHE A 87 -15.43 -8.86 10.67
C PHE A 87 -16.88 -8.63 11.08
N ASN A 88 -17.36 -9.33 12.11
CA ASN A 88 -18.72 -9.11 12.65
C ASN A 88 -18.88 -7.68 13.19
N GLN A 89 -17.88 -7.16 13.90
CA GLN A 89 -17.88 -5.78 14.35
C GLN A 89 -17.87 -4.82 13.15
N PHE A 90 -17.02 -5.05 12.14
CA PHE A 90 -16.99 -4.23 10.94
C PHE A 90 -18.34 -4.19 10.23
N TYR A 91 -19.05 -5.32 10.12
CA TYR A 91 -20.40 -5.35 9.55
C TYR A 91 -21.42 -4.57 10.38
N ALA A 92 -21.33 -4.66 11.71
CA ALA A 92 -22.25 -3.97 12.60
C ALA A 92 -22.00 -2.44 12.65
N THR A 93 -20.75 -2.00 12.56
CA THR A 93 -20.37 -0.60 12.80
C THR A 93 -19.84 0.14 11.58
N SER A 94 -19.63 -0.55 10.46
CA SER A 94 -18.96 -0.03 9.24
C SER A 94 -17.61 0.64 9.53
N THR A 95 -16.93 0.24 10.62
CA THR A 95 -15.70 0.86 11.08
C THR A 95 -14.65 -0.18 11.45
N LEU A 96 -13.40 0.11 11.10
CA LEU A 96 -12.23 -0.63 11.57
C LEU A 96 -11.58 0.15 12.70
N SER A 97 -10.94 -0.56 13.65
CA SER A 97 -10.20 0.10 14.73
C SER A 97 -9.10 0.99 14.15
N ARG A 98 -8.80 2.12 14.82
CA ARG A 98 -7.74 3.05 14.41
C ARG A 98 -6.36 2.39 14.32
N SER A 99 -6.14 1.27 15.02
CA SER A 99 -4.91 0.49 14.89
C SER A 99 -4.65 -0.01 13.46
N PHE A 100 -5.70 -0.20 12.65
CA PHE A 100 -5.60 -0.60 11.23
C PHE A 100 -5.09 0.52 10.33
N SER A 101 -5.27 1.78 10.75
CA SER A 101 -4.75 2.95 10.04
C SER A 101 -3.30 3.28 10.42
N SER A 102 -2.69 2.51 11.33
CA SER A 102 -1.29 2.67 11.71
C SER A 102 -0.38 1.90 10.76
N TYR A 103 0.63 2.58 10.21
CA TYR A 103 1.64 1.99 9.35
C TYR A 103 2.98 2.72 9.52
N PHE A 104 4.07 2.02 9.24
CA PHE A 104 5.40 2.61 9.14
C PHE A 104 5.83 2.65 7.68
N ILE A 105 6.40 3.76 7.23
CA ILE A 105 7.07 3.81 5.92
C ILE A 105 8.55 3.47 6.13
N THR A 106 9.05 2.51 5.37
CA THR A 106 10.48 2.23 5.26
C THR A 106 10.95 2.47 3.82
N LEU A 107 12.19 2.93 3.66
CA LEU A 107 12.78 3.19 2.35
C LEU A 107 13.77 2.09 2.01
N ILE A 108 13.58 1.45 0.85
CA ILE A 108 14.48 0.41 0.35
C ILE A 108 15.18 0.93 -0.92
N PRO A 109 16.54 0.90 -0.99
CA PRO A 109 17.25 1.28 -2.20
C PRO A 109 16.80 0.46 -3.42
N LYS A 110 16.50 1.13 -4.53
CA LYS A 110 16.22 0.49 -5.82
C LYS A 110 17.50 0.14 -6.57
N ILE A 111 18.58 0.89 -6.32
CA ILE A 111 19.89 0.76 -6.96
C ILE A 111 20.98 0.58 -5.89
N ASP A 112 22.19 0.21 -6.31
CA ASP A 112 23.31 -0.08 -5.39
C ASP A 112 23.83 1.16 -4.67
N VAL A 113 23.86 2.30 -5.35
CA VAL A 113 24.34 3.57 -4.82
C VAL A 113 23.23 4.62 -4.96
N PRO A 114 22.24 4.64 -4.05
CA PRO A 114 21.17 5.62 -4.11
C PRO A 114 21.69 7.01 -3.73
N ILE A 115 21.36 8.03 -4.52
CA ILE A 115 21.81 9.41 -4.32
C ILE A 115 20.64 10.29 -3.90
N GLY A 116 19.53 10.20 -4.62
CA GLY A 116 18.33 10.98 -4.36
C GLY A 116 17.22 10.14 -3.72
N ILE A 117 16.20 10.80 -3.18
CA ILE A 117 15.05 10.10 -2.61
C ILE A 117 14.29 9.28 -3.65
N GLY A 118 14.30 9.73 -4.90
CA GLY A 118 13.76 9.02 -6.04
C GLY A 118 14.46 7.68 -6.30
N ASP A 119 15.63 7.40 -5.73
CA ASP A 119 16.32 6.11 -5.86
C ASP A 119 15.86 5.07 -4.82
N PHE A 120 14.98 5.47 -3.91
CA PHE A 120 14.39 4.58 -2.92
C PHE A 120 12.95 4.23 -3.30
N ARG A 121 12.53 3.03 -2.90
CA ARG A 121 11.14 2.60 -2.95
C ARG A 121 10.55 2.74 -1.54
N PRO A 122 9.48 3.53 -1.36
CA PRO A 122 8.73 3.51 -0.11
C PRO A 122 7.96 2.20 0.01
N ILE A 123 8.06 1.55 1.17
CA ILE A 123 7.28 0.37 1.53
C ILE A 123 6.49 0.69 2.79
N SER A 124 5.17 0.59 2.71
CA SER A 124 4.28 0.70 3.87
C SER A 124 4.21 -0.62 4.62
N LEU A 125 4.74 -0.64 5.83
CA LEU A 125 4.64 -1.73 6.78
C LEU A 125 3.33 -1.59 7.56
N VAL A 126 2.27 -2.18 7.00
CA VAL A 126 0.96 -2.31 7.64
C VAL A 126 0.90 -3.54 8.54
N GLY A 127 0.07 -3.50 9.58
CA GLY A 127 -0.15 -4.63 10.50
C GLY A 127 -0.68 -5.88 9.79
N SER A 128 -0.36 -7.07 10.32
CA SER A 128 -0.81 -8.35 9.75
C SER A 128 -2.33 -8.48 9.69
N LEU A 129 -3.04 -7.99 10.71
CA LEU A 129 -4.50 -8.00 10.74
C LEU A 129 -5.12 -7.24 9.56
N TYR A 130 -4.56 -6.08 9.19
CA TYR A 130 -5.01 -5.34 8.01
C TYR A 130 -4.89 -6.19 6.74
N LYS A 131 -3.80 -6.93 6.60
CA LYS A 131 -3.57 -7.81 5.44
C LYS A 131 -4.57 -8.96 5.39
N VAL A 132 -4.94 -9.52 6.55
CA VAL A 132 -5.97 -10.56 6.63
C VAL A 132 -7.31 -9.99 6.17
N VAL A 133 -7.69 -8.81 6.67
CA VAL A 133 -8.96 -8.17 6.28
C VAL A 133 -9.00 -7.80 4.81
N ALA A 134 -7.91 -7.28 4.25
CA ALA A 134 -7.82 -6.96 2.83
C ALA A 134 -7.83 -8.20 1.92
N LYS A 135 -7.40 -9.37 2.43
CA LYS A 135 -7.33 -10.61 1.64
C LYS A 135 -8.71 -11.15 1.29
N VAL A 136 -9.69 -11.01 2.17
CA VAL A 136 -11.06 -11.52 1.96
C VAL A 136 -11.74 -10.87 0.74
N PRO A 137 -11.91 -9.53 0.65
CA PRO A 137 -12.48 -8.89 -0.53
C PRO A 137 -11.59 -9.06 -1.77
N ALA A 138 -10.25 -9.11 -1.63
CA ALA A 138 -9.37 -9.39 -2.75
C ALA A 138 -9.59 -10.80 -3.35
N GLY A 139 -9.84 -11.79 -2.50
CA GLY A 139 -10.20 -13.15 -2.92
C GLY A 139 -11.49 -13.17 -3.74
N ARG A 140 -12.52 -12.44 -3.32
CA ARG A 140 -13.75 -12.27 -4.09
C ARG A 140 -13.53 -11.55 -5.41
N LEU A 141 -12.81 -10.43 -5.40
CA LEU A 141 -12.53 -9.69 -6.63
C LEU A 141 -11.80 -10.56 -7.65
N SER A 142 -10.91 -11.45 -7.20
CA SER A 142 -10.15 -12.32 -8.09
C SER A 142 -11.01 -13.27 -8.94
N THR A 143 -12.24 -13.59 -8.52
CA THR A 143 -13.13 -14.48 -9.29
C THR A 143 -13.81 -13.80 -10.48
N VAL A 144 -13.71 -12.47 -10.58
CA VAL A 144 -14.31 -11.66 -11.65
C VAL A 144 -13.30 -10.80 -12.40
N MET A 145 -12.02 -10.81 -12.01
CA MET A 145 -10.99 -9.93 -12.61
C MET A 145 -10.82 -10.19 -14.10
N ASP A 146 -10.94 -11.43 -14.56
CA ASP A 146 -10.86 -11.82 -15.97
C ASP A 146 -11.96 -11.19 -16.84
N LYS A 147 -13.11 -10.84 -16.23
CA LYS A 147 -14.23 -10.16 -16.89
C LYS A 147 -14.07 -8.64 -16.99
N LEU A 148 -13.11 -8.08 -16.27
CA LEU A 148 -12.89 -6.62 -16.14
C LEU A 148 -11.56 -6.17 -16.76
N ILE A 149 -10.62 -7.08 -16.95
CA ILE A 149 -9.32 -6.79 -17.54
C ILE A 149 -9.46 -6.75 -19.06
N SER A 150 -9.06 -5.63 -19.65
CA SER A 150 -8.93 -5.51 -21.11
C SER A 150 -7.84 -6.45 -21.62
N PRO A 151 -7.98 -7.05 -22.82
CA PRO A 151 -6.95 -7.90 -23.43
C PRO A 151 -5.58 -7.22 -23.61
N ASN A 152 -5.54 -5.88 -23.54
CA ASN A 152 -4.33 -5.07 -23.77
C ASN A 152 -3.61 -4.64 -22.47
N GLN A 153 -3.98 -5.20 -21.32
CA GLN A 153 -3.46 -4.81 -19.99
C GLN A 153 -2.23 -5.61 -19.57
#